data_AF-A0AAD1ETB0-F1
#
_entry.id   AF-A0AAD1ETB0-F1
#
_cell.length_a   1.000
_cell.length_b   1.000
_cell.length_c   1.000
_cell.angle_alpha   90.00
_cell.angle_beta   90.00
_cell.angle_gamma   90.00
#
_symmetry.space_group_name_H-M   'P 1'
#
loop_
_entity.id
_entity.type
_entity.pdbx_description
1 polymer ?
#
loop_
_entity_poly.entity_id
_entity_poly.type
_entity_poly.pdbx_seq_one_letter_code
_entity_poly.pdbx_strand_id
1 'polypeptide(L)'
;MGWKVATTKTFLGRLVKKGALVTEKQGREFLYHATVGGQASMDAAASELFSHLCQMKIGKTLDHLITHVTLSKQDINDLQQTLTAKLPDAPTTVSCNCLPEGCKEEVHEG
;
A
#
# COMPACT_ATOMS: atom_id res chain seq x y z
N MET A 1 21.74 -2.81 8.46
CA MET A 1 21.24 -1.47 8.87
C MET A 1 22.06 -0.98 10.06
N GLY A 2 22.71 0.18 9.97
CA GLY A 2 23.71 0.66 10.95
C GLY A 2 23.40 2.07 11.48
N TRP A 3 22.18 2.30 11.98
CA TRP A 3 21.81 3.60 12.55
C TRP A 3 22.43 3.80 13.94
N LYS A 4 22.81 5.05 14.23
CA LYS A 4 23.25 5.44 15.58
C LYS A 4 22.07 5.34 16.56
N VAL A 5 22.35 5.04 17.82
CA VAL A 5 21.35 4.89 18.89
C VAL A 5 20.39 6.09 18.99
N ALA A 6 20.91 7.31 18.84
CA ALA A 6 20.10 8.53 18.87
C ALA A 6 19.05 8.58 17.74
N THR A 7 19.41 8.10 16.54
CA THR A 7 18.50 8.03 15.39
C THR A 7 17.38 7.02 15.66
N THR A 8 17.72 5.83 16.16
CA THR A 8 16.72 4.80 16.52
C THR A 8 15.75 5.31 17.58
N LYS A 9 16.25 5.95 18.65
CA LYS A 9 15.40 6.53 19.71
C LYS A 9 14.48 7.64 19.18
N THR A 10 15.01 8.50 18.30
CA THR A 10 14.20 9.56 17.66
C THR A 10 13.10 8.97 16.79
N PHE A 11 13.42 7.92 16.03
CA PHE A 11 12.45 7.24 15.18
C PHE A 11 11.35 6.55 15.99
N LEU A 12 11.70 5.79 17.04
CA LEU A 12 10.74 5.19 17.97
C LEU A 12 9.83 6.25 18.61
N GLY A 13 10.40 7.37 19.07
CA GLY A 13 9.63 8.48 19.62
C GLY A 13 8.66 9.10 18.61
N ARG A 14 9.04 9.21 17.34
CA ARG A 14 8.13 9.67 16.26
C ARG A 14 7.00 8.68 16.02
N LEU A 15 7.27 7.38 16.05
CA LEU A 15 6.25 6.34 15.88
C LEU A 15 5.25 6.33 17.04
N VAL A 16 5.72 6.51 18.28
CA VAL A 16 4.85 6.67 19.45
C VAL A 16 3.98 7.92 19.31
N LYS A 17 4.56 9.06 18.93
CA LYS A 17 3.78 10.30 18.69
C LYS A 17 2.73 10.16 17.58
N LYS A 18 3.01 9.34 16.56
CA LYS A 18 2.07 9.02 15.48
C LYS A 18 1.03 7.97 15.88
N GLY A 19 1.10 7.43 17.10
CA GLY A 19 0.19 6.40 17.58
C GLY A 19 0.37 5.03 16.92
N ALA A 20 1.50 4.80 16.22
CA ALA A 20 1.83 3.51 15.60
C ALA A 20 2.52 2.53 16.57
N LEU A 21 3.06 3.07 17.67
CA LEU A 21 3.60 2.30 18.79
C LEU A 21 3.03 2.85 20.10
N VAL A 22 2.85 1.98 21.08
CA VAL A 22 2.74 2.34 22.49
C VAL A 22 3.99 1.88 23.22
N THR A 23 4.29 2.55 24.33
CA THR A 23 5.43 2.21 25.17
C THR A 23 4.98 1.84 26.58
N GLU A 24 5.54 0.76 27.10
CA GLU A 24 5.38 0.32 28.47
C GLU A 24 6.73 0.36 29.17
N LYS A 25 6.78 0.95 30.36
CA LYS A 25 8.01 1.01 31.14
C LYS A 25 8.16 -0.26 31.97
N GLN A 26 9.19 -1.06 31.67
CA GLN A 26 9.54 -2.25 32.43
C GLN A 26 10.88 -2.01 33.15
N GLY A 27 10.78 -1.53 34.40
CA GLY A 27 11.97 -1.18 35.20
C GLY A 27 12.78 -0.03 34.58
N ARG A 28 13.97 -0.35 34.05
CA ARG A 28 14.87 0.60 33.37
C ARG A 28 14.72 0.59 31.84
N GLU A 29 13.89 -0.31 31.32
CA GLU A 29 13.70 -0.51 29.88
C GLU A 29 12.32 -0.02 29.45
N PHE A 30 12.20 0.25 28.15
CA PHE A 30 10.94 0.58 27.50
C PHE A 30 10.61 -0.53 26.50
N LEU A 31 9.52 -1.23 26.72
CA LEU A 31 8.93 -2.15 25.77
C LEU A 31 8.05 -1.35 24.81
N TYR A 32 8.13 -1.66 23.52
CA TYR A 32 7.33 -1.03 22.49
C TYR A 32 6.42 -2.06 21.85
N HIS A 33 5.13 -1.75 21.76
CA HIS A 33 4.15 -2.61 21.12
C HIS A 33 3.53 -1.88 19.93
N ALA A 34 3.39 -2.59 18.81
CA ALA A 34 2.65 -2.08 17.67
C ALA A 34 1.16 -1.98 18.02
N THR A 35 0.58 -0.82 17.72
CA THR A 35 -0.86 -0.56 17.84
C THR A 35 -1.58 -0.73 16.51
N VAL A 36 -0.82 -0.89 15.42
CA VAL A 36 -1.32 -1.09 14.07
C VAL A 36 -1.06 -2.52 13.62
N GLY A 37 -2.05 -3.14 12.99
CA GLY A 37 -1.90 -4.48 12.41
C GLY A 37 -0.93 -4.45 11.23
N GLY A 38 -0.08 -5.47 11.11
CA GLY A 38 0.90 -5.56 10.01
C GLY A 38 0.25 -5.47 8.63
N GLN A 39 -0.77 -6.30 8.39
CA GLN A 39 -1.50 -6.29 7.12
C GLN A 39 -2.20 -4.95 6.85
N ALA A 40 -2.93 -4.41 7.82
CA ALA A 40 -3.61 -3.11 7.67
C ALA A 40 -2.63 -1.98 7.35
N SER A 41 -1.41 -2.02 7.90
CA SER A 41 -0.36 -1.04 7.59
C SER A 41 0.15 -1.19 6.16
N MET A 42 0.29 -2.43 5.68
CA MET A 42 0.67 -2.71 4.29
C MET A 42 -0.43 -2.28 3.32
N ASP A 43 -1.69 -2.57 3.62
CA ASP A 43 -2.85 -2.20 2.80
C ASP A 43 -2.97 -0.68 2.69
N ALA A 44 -2.77 0.06 3.78
CA ALA A 44 -2.77 1.51 3.79
C ALA A 44 -1.65 2.09 2.91
N ALA A 45 -0.43 1.55 3.03
CA ALA A 45 0.71 1.98 2.21
C ALA A 45 0.49 1.67 0.73
N ALA A 46 -0.05 0.50 0.40
CA ALA A 46 -0.38 0.14 -0.97
C ALA A 46 -1.48 1.06 -1.52
N SER A 47 -2.54 1.30 -0.77
CA SER A 47 -3.65 2.18 -1.17
C SER A 47 -3.17 3.61 -1.45
N GLU A 48 -2.31 4.16 -0.59
CA GLU A 48 -1.70 5.48 -0.81
C GLU A 48 -0.87 5.49 -2.09
N LEU A 49 -0.03 4.48 -2.31
CA LEU A 49 0.76 4.37 -3.53
C LEU A 49 -0.13 4.34 -4.77
N PHE A 50 -1.16 3.50 -4.79
CA PHE A 50 -2.09 3.40 -5.91
C PHE A 50 -2.91 4.70 -6.11
N SER A 51 -3.16 5.47 -5.06
CA SER A 51 -3.85 6.77 -5.16
C SER A 51 -3.10 7.80 -6.01
N HIS A 52 -1.77 7.66 -6.11
CA HIS A 52 -0.90 8.51 -6.91
C HIS A 52 -0.69 7.98 -8.34
N LEU A 53 -1.21 6.79 -8.67
CA LEU A 53 -1.06 6.20 -10.01
C LEU A 53 -2.23 6.59 -10.91
N CYS A 54 -1.96 6.54 -12.23
CA CYS A 54 -3.01 6.66 -13.24
C CYS A 54 -4.04 5.55 -13.07
N GLN A 55 -5.29 5.91 -12.81
CA GLN A 55 -6.39 4.97 -12.63
C GLN A 55 -6.52 4.01 -13.82
N MET A 56 -6.28 4.48 -15.05
CA MET A 56 -6.31 3.66 -16.27
C MET A 56 -5.19 2.60 -16.33
N LYS A 57 -4.06 2.83 -15.64
CA LYS A 57 -2.89 1.92 -15.66
C LYS A 57 -2.87 0.93 -14.50
N ILE A 58 -3.68 1.12 -13.45
CA ILE A 58 -3.71 0.27 -12.25
C ILE A 58 -3.87 -1.21 -12.60
N GLY A 59 -4.77 -1.56 -13.52
CA GLY A 59 -4.99 -2.95 -13.93
C GLY A 59 -3.72 -3.63 -14.45
N LYS A 60 -2.94 -2.92 -15.29
CA LYS A 60 -1.66 -3.43 -15.81
C LYS A 60 -0.60 -3.52 -14.72
N THR A 61 -0.58 -2.59 -13.76
CA THR A 61 0.33 -2.64 -12.62
C THR A 61 0.03 -3.86 -11.73
N LEU A 62 -1.23 -4.16 -11.46
CA LEU A 62 -1.62 -5.34 -10.68
C LEU A 62 -1.24 -6.64 -11.39
N ASP A 63 -1.48 -6.74 -12.69
CA ASP A 63 -1.11 -7.91 -13.51
C ASP A 63 0.40 -8.17 -13.47
N HIS A 64 1.21 -7.11 -13.64
CA HIS A 64 2.66 -7.18 -13.48
C HIS A 64 3.06 -7.67 -12.08
N LEU A 65 2.44 -7.14 -11.01
CA LEU A 65 2.75 -7.56 -9.65
C LEU A 65 2.44 -9.04 -9.42
N ILE A 66 1.22 -9.49 -9.76
CA ILE A 66 0.78 -10.88 -9.58
C ILE A 66 1.69 -11.86 -10.35
N THR A 67 2.21 -11.46 -11.50
CA THR A 67 3.14 -12.27 -12.30
C THR A 67 4.51 -12.45 -11.64
N HIS A 68 4.95 -11.48 -10.83
CA HIS A 68 6.30 -11.45 -10.25
C HIS A 68 6.38 -11.84 -8.77
N VAL A 69 5.26 -11.96 -8.07
CA VAL A 69 5.22 -12.39 -6.67
C VAL A 69 4.85 -13.87 -6.53
N THR A 70 5.44 -14.55 -5.56
CA THR A 70 5.03 -15.92 -5.20
C THR A 70 3.74 -15.85 -4.39
N LEU A 71 2.67 -16.46 -4.90
CA LEU A 71 1.38 -16.58 -4.21
C LEU A 71 1.09 -18.04 -3.86
N SER A 72 0.44 -18.27 -2.72
CA SER A 72 -0.07 -19.60 -2.41
C SER A 72 -1.31 -19.91 -3.26
N LYS A 73 -1.67 -21.20 -3.34
CA LYS A 73 -2.90 -21.62 -4.02
C LYS A 73 -4.15 -20.97 -3.39
N GLN A 74 -4.14 -20.77 -2.07
CA GLN A 74 -5.24 -20.13 -1.36
C GLN A 74 -5.36 -18.66 -1.76
N ASP A 75 -4.24 -17.93 -1.75
CA ASP A 75 -4.22 -16.51 -2.15
C ASP A 75 -4.75 -16.32 -3.59
N ILE A 76 -4.35 -17.20 -4.50
CA ILE A 76 -4.83 -17.17 -5.90
C ILE A 76 -6.34 -17.36 -5.97
N ASN A 77 -6.89 -18.34 -5.23
CA ASN A 77 -8.33 -18.58 -5.20
C ASN A 77 -9.10 -17.37 -4.65
N ASP A 78 -8.60 -16.77 -3.55
CA ASP A 78 -9.25 -15.62 -2.91
C ASP A 78 -9.23 -14.37 -3.82
N LEU A 79 -8.12 -14.17 -4.54
CA LEU A 79 -8.02 -13.11 -5.56
C LEU A 79 -8.99 -13.35 -6.73
N GLN A 80 -9.10 -14.58 -7.23
CA GLN A 80 -10.04 -14.93 -8.30
C GLN A 80 -11.49 -14.70 -7.89
N GLN A 81 -11.87 -15.08 -6.66
CA GLN A 81 -13.19 -14.81 -6.11
C GLN A 81 -13.48 -13.32 -6.04
N THR A 82 -12.53 -12.53 -5.54
CA THR A 82 -12.64 -11.07 -5.45
C THR A 82 -12.82 -10.42 -6.82
N LEU A 83 -12.03 -10.82 -7.82
CA LEU A 83 -12.14 -10.31 -9.19
C LEU A 83 -13.46 -10.70 -9.84
N THR A 84 -13.92 -11.94 -9.64
CA THR A 84 -15.20 -12.43 -10.16
C THR A 84 -16.37 -11.63 -9.58
N ALA A 85 -16.35 -11.34 -8.28
CA ALA A 85 -17.38 -10.55 -7.61
C ALA A 85 -17.41 -9.08 -8.08
N LYS A 86 -16.25 -8.52 -8.47
CA LYS A 86 -16.13 -7.14 -8.95
C LYS A 86 -16.52 -6.96 -10.41
N LEU A 87 -16.47 -8.03 -11.22
CA LEU A 87 -16.68 -7.98 -12.66
C LEU A 87 -18.04 -7.40 -13.11
N PRO A 88 -19.20 -7.72 -12.47
CA PRO A 88 -20.51 -7.24 -12.93
C PRO A 88 -20.66 -5.72 -12.92
N ASP A 89 -20.04 -5.06 -11.95
CA ASP A 89 -20.12 -3.60 -11.76
C ASP A 89 -18.92 -2.85 -12.37
N ALA A 90 -17.96 -3.58 -12.97
CA ALA A 90 -16.75 -3.00 -13.52
C ALA A 90 -17.03 -2.31 -14.86
N PRO A 91 -16.57 -1.06 -15.07
CA PRO A 91 -16.75 -0.37 -16.34
C PRO A 91 -15.86 -0.99 -17.43
N THR A 92 -16.29 -0.88 -18.69
CA THR A 92 -15.50 -1.36 -19.85
C THR A 92 -14.18 -0.61 -20.02
N THR A 93 -14.15 0.67 -19.64
CA THR A 93 -12.95 1.51 -19.65
C THR A 93 -12.90 2.38 -18.40
N VAL A 94 -11.69 2.65 -17.93
CA VAL A 94 -11.43 3.48 -16.74
C VAL A 94 -10.76 4.76 -17.20
N SER A 95 -11.37 5.91 -16.90
CA SER A 95 -10.84 7.22 -17.27
C SER A 95 -9.54 7.54 -16.56
N CYS A 96 -8.64 8.27 -17.23
CA CYS A 96 -7.45 8.81 -16.61
C CYS A 96 -7.82 9.90 -15.58
N ASN A 97 -7.13 9.91 -14.45
CA ASN A 97 -7.24 10.92 -13.38
C ASN A 97 -5.91 11.63 -13.11
N CYS A 98 -4.90 11.48 -13.98
CA CYS A 98 -3.56 12.01 -13.75
C CYS A 98 -3.44 13.52 -13.95
N LEU A 99 -4.33 14.10 -14.74
CA LEU A 99 -4.26 15.51 -15.10
C LEU A 99 -5.58 16.21 -14.73
N PRO A 100 -5.51 17.50 -14.35
CA PRO A 100 -6.71 18.32 -14.17
C PRO A 100 -7.53 18.37 -15.46
N GLU A 101 -8.86 18.51 -15.33
CA GLU A 101 -9.74 18.68 -16.48
C GLU A 101 -9.29 19.88 -17.34
N GLY A 102 -8.92 19.60 -18.59
CA GLY A 102 -8.44 20.60 -19.56
C GLY A 102 -7.04 20.37 -20.12
N CYS A 103 -6.24 19.48 -19.50
CA CYS A 103 -4.96 19.06 -20.07
C CYS A 103 -5.17 17.85 -20.99
N LYS A 104 -5.01 18.04 -22.31
CA LYS A 104 -5.07 16.95 -23.29
C LYS A 104 -3.81 16.11 -23.17
N GLU A 105 -3.96 14.81 -23.02
CA GLU A 105 -2.86 13.86 -23.23
C GLU A 105 -2.58 13.83 -24.74
N GLU A 106 -1.45 14.40 -25.16
CA GLU A 106 -0.90 14.15 -26.50
C GLU A 106 -0.61 12.65 -26.58
N VAL A 107 -1.47 11.90 -27.27
CA VAL A 107 -1.30 10.47 -27.49
C VAL A 107 -0.03 10.29 -28.32
N HIS A 108 1.08 9.89 -27.68
CA HIS A 108 2.21 9.34 -28.41
C HIS A 108 1.88 7.89 -28.76
N GLU A 109 1.33 7.71 -29.97
CA GLU A 109 1.31 6.43 -30.67
C GLU A 109 2.76 6.08 -31.03
N GLY A 110 3.26 4.98 -30.49
CA GLY A 110 4.51 4.34 -30.87
C GLY A 110 4.22 2.96 -31.46
#